data_AF-A0A829Q6V7-F1
#
_entry.id   AF-A0A829Q6V7-F1
#
_cell.length_a   1.000
_cell.length_b   1.000
_cell.length_c   1.000
_cell.angle_alpha   90.00
_cell.angle_beta   90.00
_cell.angle_gamma   90.00
#
_symmetry.space_group_name_H-M   'P 1'
#
loop_
_entity.id
_entity.type
_entity.pdbx_description
1 polymer ?
#
loop_
_entity_poly.entity_id
_entity_poly.type
_entity_poly.pdbx_seq_one_letter_code
_entity_poly.pdbx_strand_id
1 'polypeptide(L)'
;MSAQQPTIIYTLTDEAPLLATYSFLPIIRAFAGPAGIDVQTSDISVAARILSEFSEYLPEDQRVPDNLAELGRLTQLPETNIIKLPNISASVPQLLAAIKELQGKGYKLPEYPGTPRTKKRLRSRRGTPSVSVVR
;
A
#
# COMPACT_ATOMS: atom_id res chain seq x y z
N MET A 1 15.32 25.11 14.48
CA MET A 1 15.54 23.74 13.96
C MET A 1 14.32 22.93 14.34
N SER A 2 13.66 22.27 13.38
CA SER A 2 12.46 21.46 13.67
C SER A 2 12.83 20.36 14.66
N ALA A 3 12.01 20.17 15.70
CA ALA A 3 12.24 19.21 16.78
C ALA A 3 11.96 17.74 16.37
N GLN A 4 11.72 17.49 15.07
CA GLN A 4 11.42 16.16 14.54
C GLN A 4 12.66 15.48 13.97
N GLN A 5 12.83 14.22 14.33
CA GLN A 5 13.88 13.35 13.82
C GLN A 5 13.76 13.23 12.29
N PRO A 6 14.84 13.48 11.52
CA PRO A 6 14.82 13.30 10.06
C PRO A 6 14.40 11.87 9.71
N THR A 7 13.37 11.74 8.87
CA THR A 7 12.77 10.44 8.55
C THR A 7 12.71 10.26 7.03
N ILE A 8 13.11 9.07 6.57
CA ILE A 8 12.91 8.59 5.20
C ILE A 8 11.80 7.55 5.22
N ILE A 9 10.82 7.71 4.33
CA ILE A 9 9.77 6.71 4.12
C ILE A 9 10.14 5.83 2.93
N TYR A 10 10.37 4.56 3.18
CA TYR A 10 10.71 3.55 2.20
C TYR A 10 9.45 2.75 1.81
N THR A 11 9.05 2.83 0.55
CA THR A 11 7.85 2.10 0.11
C THR A 11 8.09 0.60 0.02
N LEU A 12 7.22 -0.21 0.64
CA LEU A 12 7.11 -1.63 0.35
C LEU A 12 6.15 -1.78 -0.82
N THR A 13 6.59 -2.46 -1.87
CA THR A 13 5.84 -2.60 -3.11
C THR A 13 5.59 -4.07 -3.45
N ASP A 14 5.72 -4.47 -4.70
CA ASP A 14 5.30 -5.78 -5.20
C ASP A 14 6.49 -6.49 -5.86
N GLU A 15 6.38 -7.81 -6.05
CA GLU A 15 7.26 -8.62 -6.90
C GLU A 15 8.77 -8.41 -6.66
N ALA A 16 9.56 -8.16 -7.71
CA ALA A 16 11.01 -8.08 -7.64
C ALA A 16 11.52 -6.93 -6.75
N PRO A 17 10.98 -5.69 -6.83
CA PRO A 17 11.33 -4.63 -5.89
C PRO A 17 11.09 -4.98 -4.42
N LEU A 18 10.01 -5.69 -4.09
CA LEU A 18 9.76 -6.12 -2.71
C LEU A 18 10.82 -7.12 -2.24
N LEU A 19 11.19 -8.10 -3.07
CA LEU A 19 12.26 -9.06 -2.76
C LEU A 19 13.61 -8.36 -2.55
N ALA A 20 13.95 -7.39 -3.41
CA ALA A 20 15.16 -6.60 -3.26
C ALA A 20 15.15 -5.79 -1.94
N THR A 21 13.98 -5.27 -1.56
CA THR A 21 13.80 -4.51 -0.31
C THR A 21 14.13 -5.34 0.92
N TYR A 22 13.74 -6.62 0.96
CA TYR A 22 14.07 -7.52 2.08
C TYR A 22 15.59 -7.67 2.32
N SER A 23 16.39 -7.59 1.26
CA SER A 23 17.86 -7.64 1.36
C SER A 23 18.47 -6.26 1.63
N PHE A 24 17.97 -5.22 0.96
CA PHE A 24 18.63 -3.92 0.92
C PHE A 24 18.20 -2.95 2.03
N LEU A 25 16.95 -3.02 2.50
CA LEU A 25 16.45 -2.14 3.57
C LEU A 25 17.24 -2.26 4.89
N PRO A 26 17.64 -3.47 5.35
CA PRO A 26 18.50 -3.60 6.53
C PRO A 26 19.83 -2.86 6.38
N ILE A 27 20.41 -2.89 5.18
CA ILE A 27 21.67 -2.18 4.86
C ILE A 27 21.44 -0.67 4.92
N ILE A 28 20.38 -0.15 4.29
CA ILE A 28 20.04 1.27 4.36
C ILE A 28 19.90 1.74 5.81
N ARG A 29 19.17 1.00 6.65
CA ARG A 29 18.99 1.31 8.07
C ARG A 29 20.31 1.37 8.83
N ALA A 30 21.20 0.41 8.59
CA ALA A 30 22.52 0.36 9.24
C ALA A 30 23.39 1.57 8.90
N PHE A 31 23.31 2.08 7.66
CA PHE A 31 24.08 3.25 7.23
C PHE A 31 23.43 4.59 7.62
N ALA A 32 22.09 4.65 7.66
CA ALA A 32 21.34 5.86 8.00
C ALA A 32 21.31 6.15 9.51
N GLY A 33 21.28 5.10 10.34
CA GLY A 33 21.17 5.21 11.80
C GLY A 33 22.25 6.08 12.46
N PRO A 34 23.55 5.93 12.15
CA PRO A 34 24.61 6.79 12.68
C PRO A 34 24.45 8.29 12.36
N ALA A 35 23.72 8.62 11.29
CA ALA A 35 23.40 10.01 10.93
C ALA A 35 22.13 10.53 11.63
N GLY A 36 21.51 9.74 12.51
CA GLY A 36 20.26 10.09 13.20
C GLY A 36 19.03 10.06 12.29
N ILE A 37 19.12 9.43 11.11
CA ILE A 37 18.02 9.35 10.14
C ILE A 37 17.21 8.09 10.42
N ASP A 38 15.92 8.26 10.70
CA ASP A 38 14.98 7.15 10.81
C ASP A 38 14.53 6.68 9.42
N VAL A 39 14.35 5.36 9.24
CA VAL A 39 13.92 4.77 7.97
C VAL A 39 12.70 3.89 8.21
N GLN A 40 11.54 4.51 8.03
CA GLN A 40 10.23 3.89 8.20
C GLN A 40 9.74 3.27 6.89
N THR A 41 8.89 2.27 7.00
CA THR A 41 8.30 1.59 5.84
C THR A 41 6.85 1.94 5.67
N SER A 42 6.40 2.09 4.43
CA SER A 42 4.99 2.28 4.10
C SER A 42 4.58 1.30 3.00
N ASP A 43 3.67 0.39 3.32
CA ASP A 43 3.22 -0.65 2.39
C ASP A 43 2.16 -0.11 1.45
N ILE A 44 2.49 -0.08 0.16
CA ILE A 44 1.63 0.34 -0.94
C ILE A 44 1.47 -0.76 -1.99
N SER A 45 1.75 -2.02 -1.63
CA SER A 45 1.50 -3.19 -2.46
C SER A 45 0.05 -3.26 -2.90
N VAL A 46 -0.23 -4.00 -3.97
CA VAL A 46 -1.61 -4.28 -4.40
C VAL A 46 -2.41 -4.90 -3.26
N ALA A 47 -1.80 -5.82 -2.50
CA ALA A 47 -2.45 -6.47 -1.37
C ALA A 47 -2.85 -5.48 -0.27
N ALA A 48 -1.91 -4.63 0.18
CA ALA A 48 -2.19 -3.64 1.22
C ALA A 48 -3.30 -2.66 0.79
N ARG A 49 -3.28 -2.20 -0.46
CA ARG A 49 -4.30 -1.29 -1.00
C ARG A 49 -5.68 -1.94 -1.14
N ILE A 50 -5.75 -3.24 -1.46
CA ILE A 50 -7.02 -3.98 -1.40
C ILE A 50 -7.54 -4.03 0.04
N LEU A 51 -6.67 -4.41 0.99
CA LEU A 51 -7.09 -4.57 2.39
C LEU A 51 -7.56 -3.26 3.02
N SER A 52 -6.88 -2.14 2.75
CA SER A 52 -7.30 -0.82 3.28
C SER A 52 -8.67 -0.40 2.73
N GLU A 53 -8.91 -0.53 1.42
CA GLU A 53 -10.17 -0.18 0.76
C GLU A 53 -11.38 -0.99 1.29
N PHE A 54 -11.15 -2.26 1.63
CA PHE A 54 -12.18 -3.18 2.13
C PHE A 54 -12.15 -3.40 3.65
N SER A 55 -11.52 -2.50 4.41
CA SER A 55 -11.39 -2.61 5.88
C SER A 55 -12.71 -2.90 6.62
N GLU A 56 -13.85 -2.44 6.11
CA GLU A 56 -15.17 -2.69 6.71
C GLU A 56 -15.60 -4.17 6.68
N TYR A 57 -15.07 -4.95 5.73
CA TYR A 57 -15.34 -6.39 5.60
C TYR A 57 -14.39 -7.24 6.46
N LEU A 58 -13.36 -6.62 7.02
CA LEU A 58 -12.31 -7.28 7.77
C LEU A 58 -12.53 -7.12 9.28
N PRO A 59 -12.23 -8.17 10.07
CA PRO A 59 -12.12 -8.03 11.51
C PRO A 59 -10.94 -7.10 11.85
N GLU A 60 -10.99 -6.50 13.05
CA GLU A 60 -10.07 -5.41 13.43
C GLU A 60 -8.59 -5.79 13.36
N ASP A 61 -8.28 -7.05 13.69
CA ASP A 61 -6.93 -7.65 13.64
C ASP A 61 -6.37 -7.83 12.21
N GLN A 62 -7.23 -7.80 11.19
CA GLN A 62 -6.85 -7.93 9.78
C GLN A 62 -6.84 -6.60 9.03
N ARG A 63 -7.25 -5.51 9.68
CA ARG A 63 -7.27 -4.18 9.04
C ARG A 63 -5.86 -3.62 8.93
N VAL A 64 -5.61 -2.95 7.82
CA VAL A 64 -4.37 -2.21 7.58
C VAL A 64 -4.71 -0.75 7.32
N PRO A 65 -3.83 0.20 7.70
CA PRO A 65 -4.04 1.60 7.41
C PRO A 65 -4.02 1.88 5.90
N ASP A 66 -4.72 2.93 5.47
CA ASP A 66 -4.60 3.44 4.10
C ASP A 66 -3.32 4.27 3.95
N ASN A 67 -2.21 3.55 3.81
CA ASN A 67 -0.87 4.12 3.63
C ASN A 67 -0.75 4.99 2.38
N LEU A 68 -1.52 4.69 1.32
CA LEU A 68 -1.45 5.49 0.09
C LEU A 68 -2.09 6.86 0.30
N ALA A 69 -3.25 6.93 0.97
CA ALA A 69 -3.86 8.19 1.34
C ALA A 69 -2.95 9.01 2.28
N GLU A 70 -2.32 8.36 3.26
CA GLU A 70 -1.39 9.02 4.18
C GLU A 70 -0.14 9.55 3.45
N LEU A 71 0.47 8.76 2.56
CA LEU A 71 1.57 9.25 1.73
C LEU A 71 1.15 10.43 0.86
N GLY A 72 -0.06 10.38 0.28
CA GLY A 72 -0.64 11.49 -0.47
C GLY A 72 -0.71 12.77 0.36
N ARG A 73 -1.11 12.68 1.64
CA ARG A 73 -1.09 13.81 2.58
C ARG A 73 0.33 14.29 2.87
N LEU A 74 1.27 13.37 3.11
CA LEU A 74 2.66 13.68 3.42
C LEU A 74 3.38 14.38 2.26
N THR A 75 3.05 14.08 1.00
CA THR A 75 3.66 14.77 -0.16
C THR A 75 3.42 16.27 -0.19
N GLN A 76 2.44 16.79 0.57
CA GLN A 76 2.15 18.22 0.68
C GLN A 76 3.06 18.93 1.69
N LEU A 77 3.89 18.19 2.43
CA LEU A 77 4.78 18.72 3.46
C LEU A 77 6.22 18.83 2.91
N PRO A 78 6.88 19.99 3.06
CA PRO A 78 8.23 20.21 2.51
C PRO A 78 9.32 19.35 3.15
N GLU A 79 9.11 18.86 4.37
CA GLU A 79 10.02 17.99 5.11
C GLU A 79 9.92 16.51 4.71
N THR A 80 8.91 16.13 3.92
CA THR A 80 8.67 14.73 3.55
C THR A 80 9.73 14.20 2.60
N ASN A 81 10.35 13.08 2.97
CA ASN A 81 11.29 12.36 2.13
C ASN A 81 10.79 10.92 1.89
N ILE A 82 10.48 10.60 0.63
CA ILE A 82 9.94 9.30 0.22
C ILE A 82 10.86 8.65 -0.81
N ILE A 83 11.32 7.44 -0.52
CA ILE A 83 11.94 6.55 -1.50
C ILE A 83 10.85 5.66 -2.11
N LYS A 84 10.46 5.99 -3.33
CA LYS A 84 9.41 5.31 -4.09
C LYS A 84 10.00 4.24 -5.01
N LEU A 85 9.70 2.97 -4.73
CA LEU A 85 10.10 1.84 -5.58
C LEU A 85 9.04 1.58 -6.66
N PRO A 86 9.38 0.91 -7.78
CA PRO A 86 8.38 0.45 -8.73
C PRO A 86 7.32 -0.44 -8.04
N ASN A 87 6.05 -0.26 -8.42
CA ASN A 87 4.92 -1.03 -7.91
C ASN A 87 4.00 -1.43 -9.07
N ILE A 88 3.12 -2.40 -8.84
CA ILE A 88 2.18 -2.85 -9.85
C ILE A 88 1.08 -1.79 -10.06
N SER A 89 0.88 -1.41 -11.33
CA SER A 89 -0.40 -0.86 -11.79
C SER A 89 -1.31 -2.01 -12.22
N ALA A 90 -2.20 -2.45 -11.33
CA ALA A 90 -2.87 -3.74 -11.46
C ALA A 90 -3.90 -3.74 -12.60
N SER A 91 -3.70 -4.62 -13.57
CA SER A 91 -4.75 -5.01 -14.51
C SER A 91 -5.88 -5.77 -13.79
N VAL A 92 -7.05 -5.89 -14.42
CA VAL A 92 -8.18 -6.65 -13.85
C VAL A 92 -7.79 -8.10 -13.48
N PRO A 93 -7.07 -8.86 -14.33
CA PRO A 93 -6.61 -10.20 -13.95
C PRO A 93 -5.69 -10.22 -12.73
N GLN A 94 -4.76 -9.26 -12.61
CA GLN A 94 -3.86 -9.16 -11.45
C GLN A 94 -4.64 -8.82 -10.17
N LEU A 95 -5.60 -7.90 -10.24
CA LEU A 95 -6.48 -7.57 -9.12
C LEU A 95 -7.27 -8.80 -8.65
N LEU A 96 -7.87 -9.55 -9.58
CA LEU A 96 -8.62 -10.77 -9.27
C LEU A 96 -7.72 -11.85 -8.65
N ALA A 97 -6.50 -12.02 -9.16
CA ALA A 97 -5.53 -12.94 -8.61
C ALA A 97 -5.15 -12.58 -7.16
N ALA A 98 -4.86 -11.29 -6.90
CA ALA A 98 -4.53 -10.80 -5.57
C ALA A 98 -5.71 -10.97 -4.58
N ILE A 99 -6.94 -10.66 -4.99
CA ILE A 99 -8.14 -10.89 -4.17
C ILE A 99 -8.28 -12.37 -3.83
N LYS A 100 -8.13 -13.26 -4.83
CA LYS A 100 -8.23 -14.71 -4.64
C LYS A 100 -7.14 -15.23 -3.69
N GLU A 101 -5.91 -14.73 -3.81
CA GLU A 101 -4.81 -15.07 -2.91
C GLU A 101 -5.12 -14.64 -1.46
N LEU A 102 -5.58 -13.40 -1.26
CA LEU A 102 -5.98 -12.89 0.05
C LEU A 102 -7.14 -13.69 0.65
N GLN A 103 -8.15 -14.04 -0.15
CA GLN A 103 -9.24 -14.93 0.28
C GLN A 103 -8.69 -16.30 0.73
N GLY A 104 -7.72 -16.86 -0.02
CA GLY A 104 -7.02 -18.09 0.36
C GLY A 104 -6.24 -17.98 1.67
N LYS A 105 -5.82 -16.77 2.05
CA LYS A 105 -5.17 -16.45 3.34
C LYS A 105 -6.17 -16.13 4.46
N GLY A 106 -7.48 -16.21 4.22
CA GLY A 106 -8.53 -16.03 5.23
C GLY A 106 -9.13 -14.62 5.33
N TYR A 107 -8.75 -13.70 4.44
CA TYR A 107 -9.38 -12.38 4.38
C TYR A 107 -10.76 -12.49 3.72
N LYS A 108 -11.81 -12.08 4.43
CA LYS A 108 -13.21 -12.16 3.96
C LYS A 108 -13.57 -11.04 2.97
N LEU A 109 -12.81 -10.95 1.89
CA LEU A 109 -12.99 -9.94 0.85
C LEU A 109 -14.15 -10.32 -0.09
N PRO A 110 -14.96 -9.34 -0.54
CA PRO A 110 -15.99 -9.59 -1.54
C PRO A 110 -15.38 -9.94 -2.89
N GLU A 111 -16.09 -10.76 -3.69
CA GLU A 111 -15.70 -10.97 -5.08
C GLU A 111 -15.81 -9.66 -5.88
N TYR A 112 -14.84 -9.42 -6.78
CA TYR A 112 -14.92 -8.31 -7.71
C TYR A 112 -15.91 -8.65 -8.84
N PRO A 113 -17.06 -7.97 -8.95
CA PRO A 113 -18.01 -8.28 -10.00
C PRO A 113 -17.47 -7.69 -11.30
N GLY A 114 -16.83 -8.53 -12.12
CA GLY A 114 -16.24 -8.13 -13.40
C GLY A 114 -17.22 -7.41 -14.34
N THR A 115 -18.53 -7.58 -14.14
CA THR A 115 -19.58 -6.74 -14.75
C THR A 115 -20.63 -6.31 -13.72
N PRO A 116 -20.99 -5.02 -13.63
CA PRO A 116 -21.96 -4.54 -12.65
C PRO A 116 -23.39 -4.95 -13.06
N ARG A 117 -23.95 -5.98 -12.43
CA ARG A 117 -25.33 -6.42 -12.68
C ARG A 117 -26.41 -5.53 -12.05
N THR A 118 -26.08 -4.64 -11.12
CA THR A 118 -27.09 -3.80 -10.45
C THR A 118 -26.62 -2.36 -10.22
N LYS A 119 -27.47 -1.40 -10.61
CA LYS A 119 -27.15 0.04 -10.68
C LYS A 119 -27.05 0.75 -9.31
N LYS A 120 -27.54 0.20 -8.21
CA LYS A 120 -27.99 1.05 -7.07
C LYS A 120 -27.18 1.03 -5.76
N ARG A 121 -26.19 0.14 -5.58
CA ARG A 121 -25.36 0.18 -4.34
C ARG A 121 -23.86 -0.11 -4.54
N LEU A 122 -23.46 -0.52 -5.74
CA LEU A 122 -22.06 -0.77 -6.08
C LEU A 122 -21.34 0.42 -6.73
N ARG A 123 -21.98 1.59 -6.88
CA ARG A 123 -21.39 2.74 -7.60
C ARG A 123 -20.58 3.70 -6.72
N SER A 124 -20.76 3.71 -5.40
CA SER A 124 -20.09 4.70 -4.54
C SER A 124 -18.68 4.29 -4.09
N ARG A 125 -18.37 2.97 -4.01
CA ARG A 125 -17.01 2.45 -3.80
C ARG A 125 -16.35 1.95 -5.08
N ARG A 126 -16.90 2.33 -6.24
CA ARG A 126 -16.42 1.97 -7.58
C ARG A 126 -15.20 2.83 -7.97
N GLY A 127 -14.27 2.94 -7.04
CA GLY A 127 -12.98 3.56 -7.23
C GLY A 127 -11.98 2.55 -7.78
N THR A 128 -12.12 2.17 -9.05
CA THR A 128 -11.02 1.57 -9.80
C THR A 128 -9.70 2.40 -9.79
N PRO A 129 -9.58 3.67 -9.33
CA PRO A 129 -8.27 4.35 -9.31
C PRO A 129 -7.31 3.95 -8.17
N SER A 130 -7.76 3.85 -6.91
CA SER A 130 -6.86 3.75 -5.73
C SER A 130 -6.12 2.40 -5.66
N VAL A 131 -6.85 1.31 -5.88
CA VAL A 131 -6.30 -0.06 -5.83
C VAL A 131 -5.56 -0.45 -7.10
N SER A 132 -5.82 0.21 -8.24
CA SER A 132 -5.13 -0.14 -9.50
C SER A 132 -3.89 0.70 -9.76
N VAL A 133 -3.78 1.91 -9.22
CA VAL A 133 -2.71 2.83 -9.61
C VAL A 133 -2.16 3.60 -8.39
N VAL A 134 -0.84 3.58 -8.26
CA VAL A 134 -0.08 4.57 -7.48
C VAL A 134 0.61 5.44 -8.53
N ARG A 135 0.18 6.69 -8.66
CA ARG A 135 0.77 7.70 -9.56
C ARG A 135 1.37 8.81 -8.74
#